data_AF-A0A0G4HXD1-F1
#
_entry.id   AF-A0A0G4HXD1-F1
#
_cell.length_a   1.000
_cell.length_b   1.000
_cell.length_c   1.000
_cell.angle_alpha   90.00
_cell.angle_beta   90.00
_cell.angle_gamma   90.00
#
_symmetry.space_group_name_H-M   'P 1'
#
loop_
_entity.id
_entity.type
_entity.pdbx_description
1 polymer ?
#
loop_
_entity_poly.entity_id
_entity_poly.type
_entity_poly.pdbx_seq_one_letter_code
_entity_poly.pdbx_strand_id
1 'polypeptide(L)'
;MTKFKALDVRRVMEPFKKGEDDPVVWMSIFMKKVRNGNLNVEECKVLFERHAEGVEVREWMAKNAHQYTTIEEFEQAFLDRFMPTEAESQ
;
A
#
# COMPACT_ATOMS: atom_id res chain seq x y z
N MET A 1 -17.15 -0.71 11.66
CA MET A 1 -16.29 0.46 11.34
C MET A 1 -15.47 0.94 12.57
N THR A 2 -14.89 0.00 13.35
CA THR A 2 -14.38 0.31 14.70
C THR A 2 -12.85 0.25 14.81
N LYS A 3 -12.15 -0.46 13.90
CA LYS A 3 -10.70 -0.67 13.96
C LYS A 3 -9.87 0.55 13.50
N PHE A 4 -10.38 1.32 12.54
CA PHE A 4 -9.73 2.55 12.08
C PHE A 4 -9.65 3.68 13.11
N LYS A 5 -10.35 3.58 14.26
CA LYS A 5 -10.20 4.55 15.37
C LYS A 5 -8.97 4.26 16.24
N ALA A 6 -8.47 3.01 16.25
CA ALA A 6 -7.27 2.63 16.99
C ALA A 6 -5.98 2.88 16.17
N LEU A 7 -6.09 2.83 14.85
CA LEU A 7 -5.08 3.38 13.95
C LEU A 7 -5.29 4.89 13.89
N ASP A 8 -4.40 5.70 14.47
CA ASP A 8 -4.44 7.15 14.24
C ASP A 8 -3.97 7.46 12.80
N VAL A 9 -4.81 7.13 11.82
CA VAL A 9 -4.51 7.09 10.38
C VAL A 9 -3.90 8.40 9.85
N ARG A 10 -4.13 9.53 10.54
CA ARG A 10 -3.67 10.86 10.13
C ARG A 10 -2.22 11.19 10.52
N ARG A 11 -1.50 10.32 11.25
CA ARG A 11 -0.16 10.61 11.79
C ARG A 11 0.87 9.49 11.59
N VAL A 12 0.56 8.47 10.80
CA VAL A 12 1.16 7.13 10.96
C VAL A 12 2.18 6.73 9.88
N MET A 13 2.11 7.28 8.66
CA MET A 13 3.09 7.03 7.59
C MET A 13 2.97 8.12 6.52
N GLU A 14 4.07 8.46 5.85
CA GLU A 14 4.01 9.34 4.68
C GLU A 14 3.37 8.62 3.48
N PRO A 15 2.66 9.34 2.61
CA PRO A 15 2.14 8.74 1.39
C PRO A 15 3.25 8.14 0.54
N PHE A 16 2.98 7.05 -0.17
CA PHE A 16 3.92 6.48 -1.12
C PHE A 16 4.12 7.44 -2.29
N LYS A 17 5.36 7.86 -2.53
CA LYS A 17 5.78 8.68 -3.65
C LYS A 17 6.67 7.87 -4.58
N LYS A 18 6.10 7.43 -5.71
CA LYS A 18 6.84 6.73 -6.75
C LYS A 18 8.05 7.55 -7.22
N GLY A 19 9.23 6.94 -7.21
CA GLY A 19 10.49 7.56 -7.64
C GLY A 19 11.23 8.34 -6.55
N GLU A 20 10.59 8.60 -5.41
CA GLU A 20 11.24 9.15 -4.20
C GLU A 20 11.41 8.08 -3.14
N ASP A 21 10.38 7.25 -2.92
CA ASP A 21 10.37 6.21 -1.91
C ASP A 21 10.82 4.86 -2.47
N ASP A 22 11.56 4.11 -1.64
CA ASP A 22 11.81 2.69 -1.88
C ASP A 22 10.51 1.89 -1.65
N PRO A 23 9.97 1.20 -2.69
CA PRO A 23 8.72 0.46 -2.59
C PRO A 23 8.76 -0.69 -1.58
N VAL A 24 9.91 -1.35 -1.42
CA VAL A 24 10.10 -2.48 -0.50
C VAL A 24 10.07 -1.97 0.94
N VAL A 25 10.81 -0.90 1.21
CA VAL A 25 10.86 -0.28 2.54
C VAL A 25 9.47 0.26 2.91
N TRP A 26 8.83 1.01 2.01
CA TRP A 26 7.51 1.58 2.25
C TRP A 26 6.48 0.47 2.51
N MET A 27 6.45 -0.57 1.68
CA MET A 27 5.50 -1.69 1.84
C MET A 27 5.74 -2.47 3.13
N SER A 28 7.00 -2.67 3.54
CA SER A 28 7.32 -3.31 4.82
C SER A 28 6.76 -2.54 6.02
N ILE A 29 6.89 -1.21 6.02
CA ILE A 29 6.32 -0.33 7.06
C ILE A 29 4.79 -0.41 7.04
N PHE A 30 4.19 -0.36 5.84
CA PHE A 30 2.74 -0.49 5.67
C PHE A 30 2.21 -1.82 6.21
N MET A 31 2.82 -2.96 5.86
CA MET A 31 2.40 -4.28 6.30
C MET A 31 2.54 -4.48 7.81
N LYS A 32 3.54 -3.86 8.44
CA LYS A 32 3.63 -3.84 9.91
C LYS A 32 2.40 -3.17 10.54
N LYS A 33 1.80 -2.16 9.89
CA LYS A 33 0.57 -1.50 10.37
C LYS A 33 -0.67 -2.35 10.14
N VAL A 34 -0.78 -2.98 8.98
CA VAL A 34 -1.85 -3.94 8.66
C VAL A 34 -1.90 -5.04 9.74
N ARG A 35 -0.74 -5.61 10.07
CA ARG A 35 -0.60 -6.61 11.15
C ARG A 35 -0.95 -6.05 12.52
N ASN A 36 -0.38 -4.90 12.92
CA ASN A 36 -0.66 -4.29 14.22
C ASN A 36 -2.12 -3.90 14.41
N GLY A 37 -2.79 -3.48 13.34
CA GLY A 37 -4.22 -3.15 13.33
C GLY A 37 -5.14 -4.36 13.22
N ASN A 38 -4.58 -5.56 13.01
CA ASN A 38 -5.31 -6.79 12.69
C ASN A 38 -6.36 -6.54 11.58
N LEU A 39 -5.90 -5.89 10.51
CA LEU A 39 -6.74 -5.50 9.38
C LEU A 39 -6.99 -6.68 8.45
N ASN A 40 -8.20 -6.75 7.89
CA ASN A 40 -8.48 -7.63 6.76
C ASN A 40 -8.09 -6.98 5.42
N VAL A 41 -8.20 -7.72 4.33
CA VAL A 41 -7.84 -7.25 2.98
C VAL A 41 -8.58 -5.98 2.54
N GLU A 42 -9.87 -5.85 2.86
CA GLU A 42 -10.66 -4.66 2.51
C GLU A 42 -10.24 -3.45 3.35
N GLU A 43 -10.00 -3.65 4.65
CA GLU A 43 -9.46 -2.61 5.53
C GLU A 43 -8.03 -2.20 5.12
N CYS A 44 -7.23 -3.15 4.63
CA CYS A 44 -5.90 -2.92 4.07
C CYS A 44 -5.97 -2.01 2.83
N LYS A 45 -6.84 -2.32 1.86
CA LYS A 45 -7.03 -1.50 0.65
C LYS A 45 -7.46 -0.07 0.98
N VAL A 46 -8.44 0.08 1.88
CA VAL A 46 -8.90 1.41 2.33
C VAL A 46 -7.78 2.18 3.04
N LEU A 47 -6.94 1.49 3.84
CA LEU A 47 -5.77 2.12 4.45
C LEU A 47 -4.76 2.56 3.38
N PHE A 48 -4.52 1.73 2.36
CA PHE A 48 -3.61 2.01 1.27
C PHE A 48 -4.06 3.22 0.46
N GLU A 49 -5.34 3.31 0.07
CA GLU A 49 -5.88 4.46 -0.67
C GLU A 49 -5.68 5.79 0.05
N ARG A 50 -5.68 5.78 1.40
CA ARG A 50 -5.41 6.98 2.21
C ARG A 50 -3.95 7.40 2.22
N HIS A 51 -3.03 6.50 1.90
CA HIS A 51 -1.59 6.72 1.87
C HIS A 51 -0.99 6.55 0.46
N ALA A 52 -1.84 6.49 -0.57
CA ALA A 52 -1.43 6.46 -1.96
C ALA A 52 -1.45 7.87 -2.54
N GLU A 53 -0.27 8.40 -2.84
CA GLU A 53 -0.10 9.66 -3.57
C GLU A 53 0.31 9.37 -5.02
N GLY A 54 -0.06 10.25 -5.94
CA GLY A 54 0.18 10.07 -7.37
C GLY A 54 -0.98 9.43 -8.14
N VAL A 55 -1.19 9.93 -9.36
CA VAL A 55 -2.28 9.49 -10.26
C VAL A 55 -2.12 8.01 -10.61
N GLU A 56 -0.89 7.57 -10.90
CA GLU A 56 -0.62 6.19 -11.30
C GLU A 56 -0.99 5.16 -10.22
N VAL A 57 -0.67 5.45 -8.95
CA VAL A 57 -0.99 4.54 -7.83
C VAL A 57 -2.50 4.45 -7.63
N ARG A 58 -3.22 5.57 -7.77
CA ARG A 58 -4.68 5.62 -7.68
C ARG A 58 -5.36 4.91 -8.84
N GLU A 59 -4.88 5.09 -10.07
CA GLU A 59 -5.39 4.39 -11.25
C GLU A 59 -5.14 2.88 -11.15
N TRP A 60 -3.96 2.48 -10.67
CA TRP A 60 -3.65 1.08 -10.42
C TRP A 60 -4.60 0.47 -9.38
N MET A 61 -4.86 1.16 -8.26
CA MET A 61 -5.84 0.71 -7.27
C MET A 61 -7.24 0.61 -7.86
N ALA A 62 -7.72 1.64 -8.55
CA ALA A 62 -9.05 1.64 -9.16
C ALA A 62 -9.24 0.48 -10.14
N LYS A 63 -8.19 0.11 -10.88
CA LYS A 63 -8.23 -0.98 -11.86
C LYS A 63 -8.11 -2.36 -11.24
N ASN A 64 -7.29 -2.54 -10.20
CA ASN A 64 -6.90 -3.88 -9.75
C ASN A 64 -7.37 -4.24 -8.34
N ALA A 65 -7.84 -3.29 -7.52
CA ALA A 65 -8.19 -3.54 -6.11
C ALA A 65 -9.22 -4.66 -5.91
N HIS A 66 -10.14 -4.85 -6.86
CA HIS A 66 -11.16 -5.90 -6.79
C HIS A 66 -10.59 -7.33 -6.96
N GLN A 67 -9.38 -7.46 -7.50
CA GLN A 67 -8.74 -8.75 -7.79
C GLN A 67 -8.00 -9.32 -6.58
N TYR A 68 -7.61 -8.47 -5.62
CA TYR A 68 -6.83 -8.90 -4.45
C TYR A 68 -7.76 -9.42 -3.35
N THR A 69 -7.72 -10.72 -3.08
CA THR A 69 -8.58 -11.36 -2.07
C THR A 69 -7.85 -11.61 -0.75
N THR A 70 -6.52 -11.53 -0.78
CA THR A 70 -5.63 -11.68 0.37
C THR A 70 -4.69 -10.48 0.51
N ILE A 71 -4.07 -10.33 1.68
CA ILE A 71 -3.09 -9.27 1.93
C ILE A 71 -1.78 -9.58 1.19
N GLU A 72 -1.43 -10.86 1.11
CA GLU A 72 -0.23 -11.35 0.42
C GLU A 72 -0.29 -11.09 -1.09
N GLU A 73 -1.44 -11.34 -1.72
CA GLU A 73 -1.66 -10.99 -3.14
C GLU A 73 -1.51 -9.48 -3.38
N PHE A 74 -2.04 -8.68 -2.46
CA PHE A 74 -1.94 -7.22 -2.53
C PHE A 74 -0.49 -6.75 -2.38
N GLU A 75 0.25 -7.31 -1.42
CA GLU A 75 1.67 -7.02 -1.18
C GLU A 75 2.50 -7.31 -2.43
N GLN A 76 2.38 -8.51 -2.97
CA GLN A 76 3.13 -8.93 -4.15
C GLN A 76 2.79 -8.08 -5.37
N ALA A 77 1.50 -7.82 -5.62
CA ALA A 77 1.10 -7.03 -6.78
C ALA A 77 1.62 -5.58 -6.72
N PHE A 78 1.74 -5.00 -5.53
CA PHE A 78 2.38 -3.70 -5.36
C PHE A 78 3.88 -3.77 -5.67
N LEU A 79 4.59 -4.75 -5.11
CA LEU A 79 6.02 -4.91 -5.33
C LEU A 79 6.31 -5.17 -6.82
N ASP A 80 5.59 -6.07 -7.47
CA ASP A 80 5.74 -6.35 -8.91
C ASP A 80 5.51 -5.10 -9.77
N ARG A 81 4.62 -4.20 -9.34
CA ARG A 81 4.27 -3.00 -10.10
C ARG A 81 5.26 -1.85 -9.90
N PHE A 82 5.73 -1.66 -8.67
CA PHE A 82 6.44 -0.44 -8.27
C PHE A 82 7.91 -0.67 -7.92
N MET A 83 8.33 -1.92 -7.69
CA MET A 83 9.75 -2.23 -7.53
C MET A 83 10.49 -1.86 -8.82
N PRO A 84 11.57 -1.06 -8.73
CA PRO A 84 12.39 -0.80 -9.90
C PRO A 84 12.97 -2.12 -10.38
N THR A 85 12.66 -2.49 -11.62
CA THR A 85 13.44 -3.52 -12.30
C THR A 85 14.80 -2.90 -12.63
N GLU A 86 15.89 -3.67 -12.55
CA GLU A 86 17.26 -3.20 -12.83
C GLU A 86 17.40 -2.40 -14.15
N ALA A 87 16.43 -2.53 -15.05
CA ALA A 87 16.31 -1.80 -16.31
C ALA A 87 16.10 -0.27 -16.17
N GLU A 88 15.65 0.25 -15.01
CA GLU A 88 15.40 1.71 -14.83
C GLU A 88 16.56 2.47 -14.16
N SER A 89 17.69 1.80 -13.86
CA SER A 89 18.88 2.43 -13.24
C SER A 89 19.98 2.83 -14.23
N GLN A 90 19.68 2.97 -15.53
CA GLN A 90 20.65 3.42 -16.55
C GLN A 90 20.64 4.93 -16.79
#